data_AF-A0AAD9CAD9-F1
#
_entry.id   AF-A0AAD9CAD9-F1
#
_cell.length_a   1.000
_cell.length_b   1.000
_cell.length_c   1.000
_cell.angle_alpha   90.00
_cell.angle_beta   90.00
_cell.angle_gamma   90.00
#
_symmetry.space_group_name_H-M   'P 1'
#
loop_
_entity.id
_entity.type
_entity.pdbx_description
1 polymer ?
#
loop_
_entity_poly.entity_id
_entity_poly.type
_entity_poly.pdbx_seq_one_letter_code
_entity_poly.pdbx_strand_id
1 'polypeptide(L)' 'METDVPHGGHLATGSSLIHNIMSMGDSGGPLVCEDEKKYGVVSFKFKADSGGQQIDCYAKIPDYSRWIYLTMTKA' A
#
# COMPACT_ATOMS: atom_id res chain seq x y z
N MET A 1 13.49 2.71 1.98
CA MET A 1 12.43 1.96 1.29
C MET A 1 11.24 2.89 1.23
N GLU A 2 11.27 3.84 0.30
CA GLU A 2 10.20 4.82 0.13
C GLU A 2 10.44 5.49 -1.22
N THR A 3 9.56 5.26 -2.17
CA THR A 3 9.45 6.09 -3.37
C THR A 3 8.00 6.52 -3.43
N ASP A 4 7.74 7.75 -3.00
CA ASP A 4 6.46 8.41 -3.20
C ASP A 4 6.19 8.50 -4.70
N VAL A 5 5.21 7.75 -5.18
CA VAL A 5 4.73 7.94 -6.56
C VAL A 5 3.92 9.24 -6.58
N PRO A 6 4.11 10.12 -7.58
CA PRO A 6 3.75 11.54 -7.47
C PRO A 6 2.25 11.84 -7.50
N HIS A 7 1.36 10.84 -7.42
CA HIS A 7 -0.08 11.02 -7.55
C HIS A 7 -0.80 10.52 -6.28
N GLY A 8 -0.84 11.37 -5.26
CA GLY A 8 -1.90 11.46 -4.25
C GLY A 8 -2.35 10.17 -3.54
N GLY A 9 -1.65 9.78 -2.47
CA GLY A 9 -2.23 8.93 -1.42
C GLY A 9 -1.93 7.43 -1.49
N HIS A 10 -0.99 7.00 -2.35
CA HIS A 10 -0.58 5.59 -2.45
C HIS A 10 0.91 5.38 -2.16
N LEU A 11 1.23 4.32 -1.41
CA LEU A 11 2.60 3.78 -1.26
C LEU A 11 2.88 2.84 -2.42
N ALA A 12 4.06 2.93 -3.01
CA ALA A 12 4.56 2.03 -4.04
C ALA A 12 5.78 1.26 -3.53
N THR A 13 5.83 -0.04 -3.82
CA THR A 13 7.02 -0.86 -3.59
C THR A 13 7.41 -1.62 -4.85
N GLY A 14 8.72 -1.71 -5.12
CA GLY A 14 9.29 -2.22 -6.38
C GLY A 14 10.26 -3.39 -6.23
N SER A 15 10.28 -4.12 -5.12
CA SER A 15 11.24 -5.21 -4.94
C SER A 15 10.78 -6.52 -5.61
N SER A 16 11.64 -7.09 -6.46
CA SER A 16 11.45 -8.41 -7.10
C SER A 16 11.23 -9.55 -6.10
N LEU A 17 11.76 -9.41 -4.87
CA LEU A 17 11.55 -10.40 -3.79
C LEU A 17 10.13 -10.35 -3.21
N ILE A 18 9.48 -9.18 -3.23
CA ILE A 18 8.08 -9.02 -2.79
C ILE A 18 7.13 -9.59 -3.84
N HIS A 19 7.53 -9.58 -5.12
CA HIS A 19 6.74 -10.15 -6.22
C HIS A 19 6.41 -11.63 -6.03
N ASN A 20 7.28 -12.42 -5.38
CA ASN A 20 7.03 -13.84 -5.09
C ASN A 20 6.21 -14.06 -3.80
N ILE A 21 6.10 -13.06 -2.94
CA ILE A 21 5.31 -13.09 -1.69
C ILE A 21 3.87 -12.60 -1.96
N MET A 22 3.67 -11.76 -2.97
CA MET A 22 2.39 -11.10 -3.30
C MET A 22 1.39 -11.98 -4.09
N SER A 23 1.65 -13.28 -4.22
CA SER A 23 0.58 -14.26 -4.47
C SER A 23 -0.31 -14.49 -3.22
N MET A 24 -0.01 -13.84 -2.08
CA MET A 24 -0.57 -14.21 -0.77
C MET A 24 -1.19 -13.04 0.03
N GLY A 25 -1.71 -12.02 -0.64
CA GLY A 25 -2.44 -10.93 0.01
C GLY A 25 -3.80 -10.68 -0.63
N ASP A 26 -4.86 -10.70 0.17
CA ASP A 26 -6.19 -10.30 -0.28
C ASP A 26 -6.29 -8.77 -0.40
N SER A 27 -7.11 -8.29 -1.34
CA SER A 27 -7.49 -6.87 -1.40
C SER A 27 -8.01 -6.42 -0.03
N GLY A 28 -7.45 -5.35 0.53
CA GLY A 28 -7.76 -4.89 1.89
C GLY A 28 -6.85 -5.42 3.00
N GLY A 29 -5.91 -6.32 2.69
CA GLY A 29 -4.92 -6.82 3.64
C GLY A 29 -3.95 -5.72 4.12
N PRO A 30 -3.41 -5.82 5.35
CA PRO A 30 -2.48 -4.83 5.89
C PRO A 30 -1.06 -5.00 5.33
N LEU A 31 -0.43 -3.89 4.96
CA LEU A 31 1.01 -3.78 4.82
C LEU A 31 1.59 -3.38 6.19
N VAL A 32 2.37 -4.29 6.78
CA VAL A 32 2.93 -4.16 8.12
C VAL A 32 4.45 -4.02 8.02
N CYS A 33 5.03 -3.07 8.75
CA CYS A 33 6.48 -2.91 8.87
C CYS A 33 7.04 -3.75 10.04
N GLU A 34 8.37 -3.82 10.14
CA GLU A 34 9.06 -4.61 11.17
C GLU A 34 8.70 -4.21 12.61
N ASP A 35 8.24 -2.97 12.82
CA ASP A 35 7.73 -2.44 14.09
C ASP A 35 6.27 -2.86 14.40
N GLU A 36 5.74 -3.86 13.67
CA GLU A 36 4.35 -4.33 13.71
C GLU A 36 3.30 -3.26 13.37
N LYS A 37 3.74 -2.08 12.92
CA LYS A 37 2.84 -0.98 12.58
C LYS A 37 2.31 -1.15 11.17
N LYS A 38 1.01 -0.90 11.02
CA LYS A 38 0.31 -0.92 9.73
C LYS A 38 0.50 0.42 9.03
N TYR A 39 1.10 0.41 7.85
CA TYR A 39 1.37 1.62 7.06
C TYR A 39 0.52 1.69 5.80
N GLY A 40 0.12 0.56 5.24
CA GLY A 40 -0.65 0.51 4.01
C GLY A 40 -1.77 -0.52 4.05
N VAL A 41 -2.69 -0.37 3.10
CA VAL A 41 -3.73 -1.37 2.80
C VAL A 41 -3.56 -1.77 1.34
N VAL A 42 -3.47 -3.08 1.07
CA VAL A 42 -3.34 -3.64 -0.30
C VAL A 42 -4.49 -3.12 -1.16
N SER A 43 -4.16 -2.51 -2.31
CA SER A 43 -5.14 -1.89 -3.19
C SER A 43 -5.12 -2.50 -4.60
N PHE A 44 -4.10 -2.19 -5.40
CA PHE A 44 -4.01 -2.68 -6.78
C PHE A 44 -2.55 -2.82 -7.21
N LYS A 45 -2.35 -3.39 -8.39
CA LYS A 45 -1.03 -3.46 -9.02
C LYS A 45 -1.03 -2.58 -10.26
N PHE A 46 0.01 -1.77 -10.42
CA PHE A 46 0.20 -0.92 -11.59
C PHE A 46 1.32 -1.47 -12.45
N LYS A 47 1.11 -1.53 -13.77
CA LYS A 47 2.16 -1.85 -14.74
C LYS A 47 2.11 -0.80 -15.84
N ALA A 48 3.24 -0.13 -16.08
CA ALA A 48 3.34 0.83 -17.16
C ALA A 48 3.34 0.12 -18.51
N ASP A 49 2.66 0.71 -19.51
CA ASP A 49 2.52 0.16 -20.87
C ASP A 49 3.86 -0.05 -21.58
N SER A 50 4.90 0.69 -21.17
CA SER A 50 6.28 0.58 -21.68
C SER A 50 7.02 -0.70 -21.26
N GLY A 51 6.32 -1.70 -20.71
CA GLY A 51 6.91 -2.96 -20.26
C GLY A 51 7.68 -2.82 -18.95
N GLY A 52 7.45 -1.75 -18.20
CA GLY A 52 8.09 -1.49 -16.91
C GLY A 52 7.76 -2.56 -15.85
N GLN A 53 8.51 -2.52 -14.75
CA GLN A 53 8.26 -3.39 -13.60
C GLN A 53 6.86 -3.16 -13.06
N GLN A 54 6.18 -4.24 -12.69
CA GLN A 54 4.91 -4.15 -11.99
C GLN A 54 5.15 -3.64 -10.56
N ILE A 55 4.40 -2.61 -10.19
CA ILE A 55 4.49 -1.94 -8.91
C ILE A 55 3.25 -2.30 -8.09
N ASP A 56 3.45 -2.66 -6.83
CA ASP A 56 2.36 -2.88 -5.90
C ASP A 56 1.97 -1.56 -5.23
N CYS A 57 0.67 -1.24 -5.28
CA CYS A 57 0.11 0.02 -4.77
C CYS A 57 -0.75 -0.24 -3.53
N TYR A 58 -0.53 0.56 -2.49
CA TYR A 58 -1.23 0.48 -1.21
C TYR A 58 -1.84 1.83 -0.85
N ALA A 59 -3.04 1.86 -0.27
CA ALA A 59 -3.58 3.07 0.32
C ALA A 59 -2.81 3.40 1.61
N LYS A 60 -2.35 4.65 1.77
CA LYS A 60 -1.55 5.06 2.93
C LYS A 60 -2.42 5.30 4.17
N ILE A 61 -2.29 4.46 5.18
CA ILE A 61 -3.06 4.61 6.43
C ILE A 61 -2.87 5.99 7.08
N PRO A 62 -1.65 6.58 7.15
CA PRO A 62 -1.46 7.90 7.76
C PRO A 62 -2.32 9.01 7.12
N ASP A 63 -2.49 8.98 5.80
CA ASP A 63 -3.24 9.99 5.04
C ASP A 63 -4.74 9.97 5.38
N TYR A 64 -5.27 8.81 5.79
CA TYR A 64 -6.67 8.62 6.17
C TYR A 64 -6.91 8.57 7.68
N SER A 65 -5.87 8.74 8.50
CA SER A 65 -5.93 8.58 9.97
C SER A 65 -7.05 9.37 10.64
N ARG A 66 -7.24 10.64 10.24
CA ARG A 66 -8.31 11.50 10.76
C ARG A 66 -9.70 10.95 10.42
N TRP A 67 -9.92 10.52 9.17
CA TRP A 67 -11.20 9.96 8.74
C TRP A 67 -11.50 8.66 9.48
N ILE A 68 -10.49 7.78 9.62
CA ILE A 68 -10.60 6.53 10.38
C ILE A 68 -11.02 6.83 11.82
N TYR A 69 -10.30 7.71 12.52
CA TYR A 69 -10.60 8.06 13.91
C TYR A 69 -12.00 8.65 14.07
N LEU A 70 -12.39 9.59 13.21
CA LEU A 70 -13.73 10.20 13.25
C LEU A 70 -14.83 9.20 12.93
N THR A 71 -14.57 8.17 12.14
CA THR A 71 -15.55 7.13 11.83
C THR A 71 -15.69 6.14 12.99
N MET A 72 -14.58 5.75 13.62
CA MET A 72 -14.57 4.85 14.77
C MET A 72 -15.18 5.47 16.04
N THR A 73 -15.06 6.79 16.21
CA THR A 73 -15.57 7.51 17.39
C THR A 73 -17.01 8.00 17.24
N LYS A 74 -17.61 7.85 16.06
CA LYS A 74 -19.04 8.14 15.80
C LYS A 74 -19.96 6.95 16.10
N ALA A 75 -19.41 5.87 16.65
CA ALA A 75 -20.15 4.66 17.00
C ALA A 75 -20.91 4.81 18.32
#